data_AF-A0A533UST9-F1
#
_entry.id   AF-A0A533UST9-F1
#
_cell.length_a   1.000
_cell.length_b   1.000
_cell.length_c   1.000
_cell.angle_alpha   90.00
_cell.angle_beta   90.00
_cell.angle_gamma   90.00
#
_symmetry.space_group_name_H-M   'P 1'
#
loop_
_entity.id
_entity.type
_entity.pdbx_description
1 polymer ?
#
loop_
_entity_poly.entity_id
_entity_poly.type
_entity_poly.pdbx_seq_one_letter_code
_entity_poly.pdbx_strand_id
1 'polypeptide(L)'
;MSRGERKRSFGIKLRLPVLLGIFGATSIFFMFSGHPAFAFNTYDIHDQASCQAVPGATWTGPNQCSLPSQLTLNSGDSLTIESEIFAPIGSIDNSGSITNHGNIANSGNTITNEVGGVISNDGEINDFGLIDNNGTITNSGTIDLDNNGAISCFGDLTAIINNYAGGIISNNSGGTINISGNANGQAAFNNSGTVNNNIGAIINNNNSAVFTNNSGGSVNNSGTINNNSPNPTHATIPPCSTIHTMNTNGGTIVNNANGTVTNSGTINDYCGSTFTNNGSLTGNPVVNKCVPTVTITSVSNTNPKWGVPVSVSGTATNFVSTDTISVDWGDGSSPTVISASASWGPVTHPYSAAAIATNPNNIVATLLSGTTVDATSASFPITVQKHDVTLTANAPDVKWSKDHALTGKLTDNDAGGAAIGSATIVPGGDDTFGAGPFTTAADGSYSATGTAPPGPAGPHSDTAKYLGDGSYNPAGPITANYNTLIHDVTLTLAPIANLKWSLAYSGT
;
A
#
# COMPACT_ATOMS: atom_id res chain seq x y z
N MET A 1 -54.90 31.37 -33.50
CA MET A 1 -55.09 31.44 -34.97
C MET A 1 -53.75 31.06 -35.61
N SER A 2 -53.62 30.03 -36.48
CA SER A 2 -54.20 29.85 -37.84
C SER A 2 -53.71 30.97 -38.79
N ARG A 3 -53.16 30.78 -40.01
CA ARG A 3 -52.82 29.65 -40.94
C ARG A 3 -51.74 30.18 -41.95
N GLY A 4 -51.08 29.43 -42.84
CA GLY A 4 -51.04 27.99 -43.13
C GLY A 4 -50.75 27.65 -44.62
N GLU A 5 -49.59 27.00 -44.89
CA GLU A 5 -49.15 26.30 -46.14
C GLU A 5 -49.01 27.03 -47.51
N ARG A 6 -47.97 26.65 -48.29
CA ARG A 6 -48.12 25.86 -49.54
C ARG A 6 -46.80 25.32 -50.12
N LYS A 7 -46.83 24.05 -50.58
CA LYS A 7 -45.77 23.37 -51.35
C LYS A 7 -45.78 23.77 -52.84
N ARG A 8 -44.64 23.60 -53.53
CA ARG A 8 -44.59 23.19 -54.95
C ARG A 8 -43.44 22.22 -55.22
N SER A 9 -43.69 21.27 -56.11
CA SER A 9 -42.73 20.28 -56.64
C SER A 9 -42.63 20.48 -58.16
N PHE A 10 -41.47 20.20 -58.75
CA PHE A 10 -41.29 20.08 -60.19
C PHE A 10 -40.20 19.05 -60.49
N GLY A 11 -40.52 18.06 -61.33
CA GLY A 11 -39.54 17.13 -61.91
C GLY A 11 -39.44 17.36 -63.42
N ILE A 12 -38.26 17.09 -64.00
CA ILE A 12 -38.03 17.17 -65.45
C ILE A 12 -37.34 15.89 -65.94
N LYS A 13 -37.75 15.42 -67.13
CA LYS A 13 -37.37 14.15 -67.74
C LYS A 13 -35.98 14.19 -68.40
N LEU A 14 -35.31 13.04 -68.35
CA LEU A 14 -34.12 12.69 -69.11
C LEU A 14 -34.46 12.39 -70.59
N ARG A 15 -33.64 12.86 -71.56
CA ARG A 15 -33.20 12.09 -72.75
C ARG A 15 -32.09 12.80 -73.56
N LEU A 16 -31.33 11.97 -74.29
CA LEU A 16 -30.01 12.18 -74.89
C LEU A 16 -29.99 13.01 -76.19
N PRO A 17 -28.81 13.46 -76.67
CA PRO A 17 -28.09 12.68 -77.71
C PRO A 17 -26.59 12.49 -77.41
N VAL A 18 -26.06 11.27 -77.48
CA VAL A 18 -25.31 10.69 -78.62
C VAL A 18 -24.04 11.49 -79.00
N LEU A 19 -22.88 10.95 -78.62
CA LEU A 19 -21.64 11.11 -79.38
C LEU A 19 -20.97 9.73 -79.54
N LEU A 20 -20.52 9.45 -80.75
CA LEU A 20 -19.99 8.16 -81.18
C LEU A 20 -18.46 8.14 -81.00
N GLY A 21 -17.92 7.12 -80.33
CA GLY A 21 -16.48 6.93 -80.12
C GLY A 21 -16.11 5.44 -80.19
N ILE A 22 -15.15 5.10 -81.05
CA ILE A 22 -14.87 3.72 -81.49
C ILE A 22 -13.81 3.04 -80.60
N PHE A 23 -13.90 1.71 -80.53
CA PHE A 23 -12.97 0.79 -79.86
C PHE A 23 -11.49 1.12 -80.07
N GLY A 24 -10.73 1.13 -78.95
CA GLY A 24 -9.29 0.92 -78.92
C GLY A 24 -8.96 -0.18 -77.91
N ALA A 25 -8.67 -1.38 -78.38
CA ALA A 25 -8.37 -2.52 -77.51
C ALA A 25 -6.92 -2.45 -77.00
N THR A 26 -6.71 -1.95 -75.79
CA THR A 26 -5.48 -2.19 -75.04
C THR A 26 -5.64 -3.46 -74.22
N SER A 27 -5.19 -4.59 -74.78
CA SER A 27 -5.10 -5.86 -74.06
C SER A 27 -4.08 -5.74 -72.92
N ILE A 28 -4.54 -5.39 -71.72
CA ILE A 28 -3.78 -5.62 -70.49
C ILE A 28 -3.79 -7.13 -70.28
N PHE A 29 -2.75 -7.77 -70.80
CA PHE A 29 -2.42 -9.16 -70.54
C PHE A 29 -1.98 -9.23 -69.07
N PHE A 30 -2.94 -9.35 -68.16
CA PHE A 30 -2.66 -9.85 -66.82
C PHE A 30 -2.12 -11.27 -67.00
N MET A 31 -0.80 -11.40 -67.02
CA MET A 31 -0.19 -12.64 -66.58
C MET A 31 -0.60 -12.82 -65.13
N PHE A 32 -1.65 -13.60 -64.92
CA PHE A 32 -1.72 -14.42 -63.72
C PHE A 32 -0.47 -15.30 -63.75
N SER A 33 0.59 -14.81 -63.11
CA SER A 33 1.54 -15.71 -62.46
C SER A 33 0.68 -16.66 -61.65
N GLY A 34 0.83 -17.96 -61.92
CA GLY A 34 0.08 -19.00 -61.24
C GLY A 34 0.43 -18.98 -59.76
N HIS A 35 -0.32 -18.20 -59.00
CA HIS A 35 -0.42 -18.41 -57.57
C HIS A 35 -1.04 -19.80 -57.45
N PRO A 36 -0.40 -20.76 -56.75
CA PRO A 36 -1.09 -21.99 -56.44
C PRO A 36 -2.39 -21.59 -55.74
N ALA A 37 -3.51 -22.16 -56.16
CA ALA A 37 -4.71 -22.08 -55.36
C ALA A 37 -4.34 -22.71 -54.01
N PHE A 38 -4.29 -21.89 -52.95
CA PHE A 38 -4.15 -22.40 -51.60
C PHE A 38 -5.41 -23.21 -51.33
N ALA A 39 -5.30 -24.52 -51.50
CA ALA A 39 -6.33 -25.45 -51.12
C ALA A 39 -6.30 -25.49 -49.59
N PHE A 40 -7.27 -24.81 -48.98
CA PHE A 40 -7.51 -24.91 -47.56
C PHE A 40 -7.83 -26.36 -47.19
N ASN A 41 -7.25 -26.83 -46.10
CA ASN A 41 -7.48 -28.17 -45.59
C ASN A 41 -8.76 -28.17 -44.78
N THR A 42 -9.75 -28.95 -45.21
CA THR A 42 -10.97 -29.21 -44.44
C THR A 42 -10.95 -30.65 -43.96
N TYR A 43 -10.83 -30.83 -42.65
CA TYR A 43 -10.93 -32.10 -41.96
C TYR A 43 -12.29 -32.15 -41.26
N ASP A 44 -13.16 -33.07 -41.66
CA ASP A 44 -14.49 -33.25 -41.09
C ASP A 44 -14.58 -34.68 -40.55
N ILE A 45 -14.32 -34.85 -39.25
CA ILE A 45 -14.12 -36.16 -38.63
C ILE A 45 -15.46 -36.69 -38.11
N HIS A 46 -16.03 -37.64 -38.84
CA HIS A 46 -17.29 -38.33 -38.53
C HIS A 46 -17.17 -39.86 -38.49
N ASP A 47 -16.05 -40.43 -38.95
CA ASP A 47 -15.80 -41.87 -39.02
C ASP A 47 -14.29 -42.21 -39.11
N GLN A 48 -13.97 -43.49 -39.27
CA GLN A 48 -12.59 -43.95 -39.44
C GLN A 48 -11.91 -43.36 -40.69
N ALA A 49 -12.61 -43.24 -41.81
CA ALA A 49 -12.02 -42.82 -43.08
C ALA A 49 -11.65 -41.33 -43.06
N SER A 50 -12.54 -40.49 -42.54
CA SER A 50 -12.32 -39.07 -42.29
C SER A 50 -11.24 -38.80 -41.25
N CYS A 51 -11.23 -39.54 -40.13
CA CYS A 51 -10.14 -39.48 -39.15
C CYS A 51 -8.77 -39.73 -39.81
N GLN A 52 -8.66 -40.81 -40.60
CA GLN A 52 -7.42 -41.19 -41.28
C GLN A 52 -7.04 -40.26 -42.45
N ALA A 53 -7.88 -39.30 -42.81
CA ALA A 53 -7.54 -38.23 -43.75
C ALA A 53 -6.73 -37.09 -43.09
N VAL A 54 -6.77 -36.96 -41.75
CA VAL A 54 -5.89 -36.03 -41.02
C VAL A 54 -4.46 -36.60 -40.99
N PRO A 55 -3.43 -35.86 -41.46
CA PRO A 55 -2.07 -36.36 -41.48
C PRO A 55 -1.56 -36.79 -40.10
N GLY A 56 -1.31 -38.09 -39.93
CA GLY A 56 -0.78 -38.66 -38.69
C GLY A 56 -1.82 -38.99 -37.61
N ALA A 57 -3.10 -38.77 -37.85
CA ALA A 57 -4.17 -39.23 -36.95
C ALA A 57 -4.39 -40.75 -37.06
N THR A 58 -4.96 -41.34 -36.01
CA THR A 58 -5.23 -42.78 -35.93
C THR A 58 -6.60 -43.07 -35.31
N TRP A 59 -7.34 -44.00 -35.93
CA TRP A 59 -8.59 -44.50 -35.37
C TRP A 59 -8.29 -45.64 -34.39
N THR A 60 -8.44 -45.39 -33.09
CA THR A 60 -7.93 -46.28 -32.02
C THR A 60 -9.01 -47.10 -31.32
N GLY A 61 -10.28 -46.82 -31.60
CA GLY A 61 -11.43 -47.49 -30.99
C GLY A 61 -12.76 -47.07 -31.62
N PRO A 62 -13.90 -47.61 -31.16
CA PRO A 62 -15.22 -47.16 -31.59
C PRO A 62 -15.36 -45.65 -31.36
N ASN A 63 -15.69 -44.91 -32.42
CA ASN A 63 -15.81 -43.46 -32.45
C ASN A 63 -14.58 -42.69 -31.90
N GLN A 64 -13.38 -43.29 -31.89
CA GLN A 64 -12.19 -42.66 -31.31
C GLN A 64 -11.14 -42.32 -32.37
N CYS A 65 -10.93 -41.02 -32.59
CA CYS A 65 -9.90 -40.49 -33.48
C CYS A 65 -8.79 -39.80 -32.67
N SER A 66 -7.66 -40.47 -32.47
CA SER A 66 -6.49 -39.86 -31.83
C SER A 66 -5.73 -38.99 -32.85
N LEU A 67 -5.72 -37.68 -32.67
CA LEU A 67 -5.03 -36.72 -33.53
C LEU A 67 -3.49 -36.81 -33.37
N PRO A 68 -2.69 -36.33 -34.35
CA PRO A 68 -1.23 -36.34 -34.26
C PRO A 68 -0.69 -35.55 -33.06
N SER A 69 0.56 -35.81 -32.69
CA SER A 69 1.25 -35.12 -31.58
C SER A 69 1.35 -33.60 -31.75
N GLN A 70 1.32 -33.13 -33.00
CA GLN A 70 1.17 -31.72 -33.35
C GLN A 70 0.29 -31.61 -34.60
N LEU A 71 -0.71 -30.73 -34.57
CA LEU A 71 -1.54 -30.35 -35.70
C LEU A 71 -1.49 -28.84 -35.90
N THR A 72 -1.23 -28.37 -37.12
CA THR A 72 -1.27 -26.95 -37.48
C THR A 72 -2.40 -26.72 -38.47
N LEU A 73 -3.28 -25.76 -38.16
CA LEU A 73 -4.36 -25.29 -39.01
C LEU A 73 -4.04 -23.85 -39.41
N ASN A 74 -3.74 -23.63 -40.70
CA ASN A 74 -3.41 -22.32 -41.22
C ASN A 74 -4.67 -21.46 -41.39
N SER A 75 -4.50 -20.17 -41.68
CA SER A 75 -5.64 -19.31 -42.01
C SER A 75 -6.45 -19.85 -43.19
N GLY A 76 -7.72 -20.14 -42.92
CA GLY A 76 -8.67 -20.75 -43.85
C GLY A 76 -8.81 -22.28 -43.75
N ASP A 77 -7.87 -22.97 -43.09
CA ASP A 77 -8.03 -24.40 -42.77
C ASP A 77 -9.14 -24.60 -41.72
N SER A 78 -9.78 -25.76 -41.71
CA SER A 78 -10.86 -26.10 -40.78
C SER A 78 -10.79 -27.54 -40.27
N LEU A 79 -11.03 -27.73 -38.97
CA LEU A 79 -11.20 -29.02 -38.31
C LEU A 79 -12.59 -29.09 -37.67
N THR A 80 -13.44 -30.03 -38.09
CA THR A 80 -14.68 -30.40 -37.41
C THR A 80 -14.51 -31.75 -36.72
N ILE A 81 -14.88 -31.84 -35.45
CA ILE A 81 -15.06 -33.08 -34.70
C ILE A 81 -16.55 -33.28 -34.53
N GLU A 82 -17.14 -34.23 -35.26
CA GLU A 82 -18.60 -34.45 -35.20
C GLU A 82 -19.05 -35.09 -33.89
N SER A 83 -20.36 -35.03 -33.64
CA SER A 83 -20.95 -35.64 -32.44
C SER A 83 -20.64 -37.13 -32.31
N GLU A 84 -20.60 -37.60 -31.05
CA GLU A 84 -20.19 -38.95 -30.64
C GLU A 84 -18.71 -39.30 -30.88
N ILE A 85 -17.91 -38.47 -31.56
CA ILE A 85 -16.47 -38.68 -31.72
C ILE A 85 -15.71 -38.27 -30.45
N PHE A 86 -14.87 -39.17 -29.95
CA PHE A 86 -13.88 -38.90 -28.91
C PHE A 86 -12.51 -38.65 -29.56
N ALA A 87 -11.96 -37.46 -29.35
CA ALA A 87 -10.74 -36.98 -29.96
C ALA A 87 -9.67 -36.65 -28.90
N PRO A 88 -8.84 -37.63 -28.48
CA PRO A 88 -7.58 -37.35 -27.81
C PRO A 88 -6.67 -36.57 -28.77
N ILE A 89 -6.12 -35.46 -28.30
CA ILE A 89 -5.29 -34.57 -29.12
C ILE A 89 -3.83 -34.54 -28.67
N GLY A 90 -2.93 -34.26 -29.62
CA GLY A 90 -1.63 -33.66 -29.32
C GLY A 90 -1.74 -32.14 -29.15
N SER A 91 -0.64 -31.41 -29.33
CA SER A 91 -0.70 -29.95 -29.36
C SER A 91 -1.34 -29.45 -30.67
N ILE A 92 -2.11 -28.37 -30.61
CA ILE A 92 -2.76 -27.77 -31.78
C ILE A 92 -2.33 -26.31 -31.89
N ASP A 93 -1.94 -25.89 -33.09
CA ASP A 93 -1.66 -24.51 -33.49
C ASP A 93 -2.74 -24.10 -34.50
N ASN A 94 -3.67 -23.24 -34.09
CA ASN A 94 -4.86 -22.88 -34.85
C ASN A 94 -4.87 -21.41 -35.25
N SER A 95 -4.50 -21.13 -36.48
CA SER A 95 -4.82 -19.88 -37.20
C SER A 95 -6.09 -19.99 -38.07
N GLY A 96 -6.74 -21.16 -38.07
CA GLY A 96 -7.94 -21.49 -38.85
C GLY A 96 -9.20 -21.58 -37.98
N SER A 97 -10.06 -22.57 -38.27
CA SER A 97 -11.28 -22.84 -37.50
C SER A 97 -11.30 -24.25 -36.92
N ILE A 98 -11.62 -24.38 -35.63
CA ILE A 98 -11.96 -25.65 -34.99
C ILE A 98 -13.45 -25.61 -34.61
N THR A 99 -14.19 -26.64 -34.97
CA THR A 99 -15.59 -26.85 -34.59
C THR A 99 -15.69 -28.17 -33.84
N ASN A 100 -16.15 -28.16 -32.59
CA ASN A 100 -16.35 -29.36 -31.80
C ASN A 100 -17.83 -29.59 -31.50
N HIS A 101 -18.36 -30.67 -32.04
CA HIS A 101 -19.67 -31.24 -31.71
C HIS A 101 -19.54 -32.58 -30.93
N GLY A 102 -18.33 -33.13 -30.84
CA GLY A 102 -17.95 -34.33 -30.08
C GLY A 102 -17.27 -34.02 -28.75
N ASN A 103 -16.28 -34.82 -28.36
CA ASN A 103 -15.49 -34.65 -27.14
C ASN A 103 -13.99 -34.55 -27.48
N ILE A 104 -13.38 -33.39 -27.23
CA ILE A 104 -11.93 -33.17 -27.35
C ILE A 104 -11.30 -33.41 -25.97
N ALA A 105 -10.29 -34.28 -25.91
CA ALA A 105 -9.52 -34.55 -24.70
C ALA A 105 -8.08 -34.07 -24.84
N ASN A 106 -7.77 -32.95 -24.18
CA ASN A 106 -6.41 -32.42 -24.11
C ASN A 106 -5.69 -32.95 -22.85
N SER A 107 -5.04 -34.11 -22.97
CA SER A 107 -4.34 -34.76 -21.86
C SER A 107 -2.95 -34.16 -21.57
N GLY A 108 -2.89 -32.83 -21.37
CA GLY A 108 -1.67 -32.12 -20.97
C GLY A 108 -0.86 -31.47 -22.11
N ASN A 109 -1.45 -31.28 -23.29
CA ASN A 109 -0.83 -30.56 -24.41
C ASN A 109 -1.26 -29.08 -24.42
N THR A 110 -0.81 -28.32 -25.44
CA THR A 110 -1.26 -26.94 -25.65
C THR A 110 -2.15 -26.84 -26.90
N ILE A 111 -3.34 -26.25 -26.76
CA ILE A 111 -4.15 -25.75 -27.86
C ILE A 111 -3.88 -24.24 -27.95
N THR A 112 -3.07 -23.81 -28.89
CA THR A 112 -2.88 -22.39 -29.20
C THR A 112 -3.91 -21.97 -30.25
N ASN A 113 -4.80 -21.04 -29.89
CA ASN A 113 -5.72 -20.39 -30.81
C ASN A 113 -5.15 -19.01 -31.17
N GLU A 114 -4.48 -18.92 -32.32
CA GLU A 114 -3.73 -17.76 -32.74
C GLU A 114 -4.61 -16.56 -33.12
N VAL A 115 -4.00 -15.40 -33.32
CA VAL A 115 -4.71 -14.17 -33.74
C VAL A 115 -5.50 -14.41 -35.04
N GLY A 116 -6.82 -14.27 -34.97
CA GLY A 116 -7.75 -14.56 -36.07
C GLY A 116 -8.24 -16.01 -36.15
N GLY A 117 -7.67 -16.93 -35.35
CA GLY A 117 -8.17 -18.29 -35.17
C GLY A 117 -9.49 -18.34 -34.41
N VAL A 118 -10.31 -19.33 -34.71
CA VAL A 118 -11.62 -19.56 -34.09
C VAL A 118 -11.71 -20.98 -33.54
N ILE A 119 -12.19 -21.12 -32.30
CA ILE A 119 -12.67 -22.40 -31.74
C ILE A 119 -14.14 -22.24 -31.39
N SER A 120 -15.01 -23.03 -32.01
CA SER A 120 -16.42 -23.16 -31.63
C SER A 120 -16.66 -24.51 -30.96
N ASN A 121 -17.10 -24.47 -29.70
CA ASN A 121 -17.43 -25.66 -28.93
C ASN A 121 -18.94 -25.72 -28.65
N ASP A 122 -19.61 -26.67 -29.29
CA ASP A 122 -21.00 -27.05 -28.99
C ASP A 122 -21.08 -28.44 -28.32
N GLY A 123 -19.97 -29.19 -28.34
CA GLY A 123 -19.75 -30.45 -27.61
C GLY A 123 -18.99 -30.25 -26.29
N GLU A 124 -17.98 -31.08 -26.04
CA GLU A 124 -17.24 -31.12 -24.78
C GLU A 124 -15.72 -30.95 -25.02
N ILE A 125 -15.06 -30.07 -24.28
CA ILE A 125 -13.59 -29.98 -24.21
C ILE A 125 -13.16 -30.30 -22.78
N ASN A 126 -12.47 -31.42 -22.62
CA ASN A 126 -11.82 -31.84 -21.37
C ASN A 126 -10.34 -31.43 -21.43
N ASP A 127 -10.00 -30.34 -20.73
CA ASP A 127 -8.63 -29.82 -20.69
C ASP A 127 -7.91 -30.18 -19.40
N PHE A 128 -6.79 -30.89 -19.55
CA PHE A 128 -5.79 -31.14 -18.50
C PHE A 128 -4.45 -30.46 -18.83
N GLY A 129 -4.43 -29.57 -19.83
CA GLY A 129 -3.25 -28.89 -20.36
C GLY A 129 -3.39 -27.38 -20.34
N LEU A 130 -3.24 -26.75 -21.52
CA LEU A 130 -3.40 -25.32 -21.72
C LEU A 130 -4.15 -25.03 -23.02
N ILE A 131 -5.18 -24.20 -22.94
CA ILE A 131 -5.79 -23.49 -24.07
C ILE A 131 -5.26 -22.05 -24.03
N ASP A 132 -4.35 -21.70 -24.94
CA ASP A 132 -3.78 -20.35 -25.05
C ASP A 132 -4.47 -19.58 -26.18
N ASN A 133 -5.28 -18.58 -25.84
CA ASN A 133 -6.19 -17.91 -26.77
C ASN A 133 -5.80 -16.46 -27.06
N ASN A 134 -5.32 -16.24 -28.29
CA ASN A 134 -5.13 -14.93 -28.92
C ASN A 134 -6.25 -14.60 -29.93
N GLY A 135 -6.97 -15.63 -30.40
CA GLY A 135 -8.15 -15.57 -31.26
C GLY A 135 -9.49 -15.54 -30.51
N THR A 136 -10.53 -16.12 -31.11
CA THR A 136 -11.87 -16.21 -30.51
C THR A 136 -12.24 -17.64 -30.11
N ILE A 137 -12.70 -17.84 -28.87
CA ILE A 137 -13.40 -19.03 -28.43
C ILE A 137 -14.89 -18.70 -28.27
N THR A 138 -15.76 -19.51 -28.89
CA THR A 138 -17.21 -19.52 -28.65
C THR A 138 -17.61 -20.85 -28.03
N ASN A 139 -18.33 -20.82 -26.91
CA ASN A 139 -18.78 -22.01 -26.21
C ASN A 139 -20.31 -22.00 -26.04
N SER A 140 -20.99 -22.98 -26.64
CA SER A 140 -22.39 -23.34 -26.38
C SER A 140 -22.51 -24.69 -25.67
N GLY A 141 -21.45 -25.50 -25.68
CA GLY A 141 -21.32 -26.77 -24.98
C GLY A 141 -20.57 -26.65 -23.64
N THR A 142 -19.75 -27.64 -23.31
CA THR A 142 -18.99 -27.70 -22.04
C THR A 142 -17.48 -27.55 -22.28
N ILE A 143 -16.80 -26.71 -21.50
CA ILE A 143 -15.34 -26.70 -21.36
C ILE A 143 -15.00 -26.91 -19.88
N ASP A 144 -14.39 -28.05 -19.56
CA ASP A 144 -14.00 -28.42 -18.20
C ASP A 144 -12.47 -28.41 -18.08
N LEU A 145 -11.96 -27.70 -17.07
CA LEU A 145 -10.54 -27.48 -16.80
C LEU A 145 -10.14 -28.24 -15.54
N ASP A 146 -9.49 -29.38 -15.69
CA ASP A 146 -9.19 -30.34 -14.62
C ASP A 146 -7.70 -30.51 -14.36
N ASN A 147 -7.32 -30.78 -13.11
CA ASN A 147 -5.95 -31.18 -12.71
C ASN A 147 -4.82 -30.34 -13.33
N ASN A 148 -4.92 -29.01 -13.18
CA ASN A 148 -4.03 -27.97 -13.76
C ASN A 148 -4.34 -27.56 -15.22
N GLY A 149 -5.44 -28.04 -15.82
CA GLY A 149 -6.02 -27.48 -17.04
C GLY A 149 -6.22 -25.97 -16.94
N ALA A 150 -6.02 -25.25 -18.04
CA ALA A 150 -5.97 -23.81 -18.02
C ALA A 150 -6.47 -23.15 -19.31
N ILE A 151 -7.17 -22.03 -19.17
CA ILE A 151 -7.42 -21.12 -20.29
C ILE A 151 -6.62 -19.85 -20.04
N SER A 152 -5.80 -19.45 -21.00
CA SER A 152 -5.17 -18.14 -21.04
C SER A 152 -5.73 -17.33 -22.20
N CYS A 153 -5.88 -16.02 -22.01
CA CYS A 153 -6.50 -15.12 -22.99
C CYS A 153 -5.77 -13.77 -22.99
N PHE A 154 -4.98 -13.49 -24.04
CA PHE A 154 -4.04 -12.37 -24.08
C PHE A 154 -4.40 -11.32 -25.14
N GLY A 155 -4.58 -10.08 -24.71
CA GLY A 155 -5.24 -9.01 -25.46
C GLY A 155 -4.50 -8.38 -26.65
N ASP A 156 -3.79 -9.14 -27.50
CA ASP A 156 -3.35 -8.63 -28.81
C ASP A 156 -4.53 -8.55 -29.80
N LEU A 157 -5.32 -7.49 -29.59
CA LEU A 157 -6.44 -6.98 -30.42
C LEU A 157 -7.69 -7.85 -30.58
N THR A 158 -7.64 -9.19 -30.45
CA THR A 158 -8.80 -10.07 -30.75
C THR A 158 -9.14 -11.15 -29.73
N ALA A 159 -8.41 -11.27 -28.62
CA ALA A 159 -8.59 -12.36 -27.66
C ALA A 159 -9.94 -12.27 -26.91
N ILE A 160 -10.89 -13.12 -27.32
CA ILE A 160 -12.26 -13.13 -26.80
C ILE A 160 -12.69 -14.56 -26.45
N ILE A 161 -13.26 -14.73 -25.25
CA ILE A 161 -14.00 -15.93 -24.86
C ILE A 161 -15.48 -15.55 -24.72
N ASN A 162 -16.35 -16.19 -25.50
CA ASN A 162 -17.80 -16.01 -25.43
C ASN A 162 -18.45 -17.31 -24.95
N ASN A 163 -18.92 -17.35 -23.71
CA ASN A 163 -19.75 -18.45 -23.22
C ASN A 163 -21.23 -18.10 -23.48
N TYR A 164 -21.84 -18.69 -24.50
CA TYR A 164 -23.22 -18.41 -24.89
C TYR A 164 -24.24 -19.05 -23.93
N ALA A 165 -25.50 -18.67 -24.08
CA ALA A 165 -26.58 -19.25 -23.28
C ALA A 165 -26.69 -20.76 -23.54
N GLY A 166 -26.68 -21.55 -22.48
CA GLY A 166 -26.56 -23.02 -22.52
C GLY A 166 -25.13 -23.53 -22.30
N GLY A 167 -24.12 -22.74 -22.67
CA GLY A 167 -22.72 -23.08 -22.49
C GLY A 167 -22.28 -23.13 -21.02
N ILE A 168 -21.43 -24.08 -20.70
CA ILE A 168 -20.85 -24.31 -19.37
C ILE A 168 -19.32 -24.22 -19.47
N ILE A 169 -18.69 -23.47 -18.58
CA ILE A 169 -17.25 -23.50 -18.36
C ILE A 169 -17.00 -23.85 -16.90
N SER A 170 -16.39 -25.01 -16.61
CA SER A 170 -16.05 -25.43 -15.24
C SER A 170 -14.55 -25.36 -15.02
N ASN A 171 -14.13 -24.40 -14.20
CA ASN A 171 -12.78 -24.33 -13.67
C ASN A 171 -12.73 -25.18 -12.39
N ASN A 172 -12.15 -26.38 -12.48
CA ASN A 172 -12.13 -27.34 -11.37
C ASN A 172 -10.87 -27.20 -10.50
N SER A 173 -10.74 -28.00 -9.44
CA SER A 173 -9.66 -27.86 -8.46
C SER A 173 -8.28 -27.92 -9.11
N GLY A 174 -7.45 -26.89 -8.92
CA GLY A 174 -6.14 -26.74 -9.56
C GLY A 174 -6.19 -26.08 -10.95
N GLY A 175 -7.37 -25.97 -11.57
CA GLY A 175 -7.57 -25.28 -12.84
C GLY A 175 -7.42 -23.75 -12.71
N THR A 176 -6.99 -23.11 -13.79
CA THR A 176 -6.78 -21.66 -13.85
C THR A 176 -7.33 -21.02 -15.12
N ILE A 177 -8.14 -19.97 -14.98
CA ILE A 177 -8.53 -19.08 -16.09
C ILE A 177 -7.80 -17.75 -15.92
N ASN A 178 -6.95 -17.38 -16.88
CA ASN A 178 -6.23 -16.11 -16.92
C ASN A 178 -6.72 -15.27 -18.09
N ILE A 179 -7.28 -14.09 -17.80
CA ILE A 179 -7.70 -13.11 -18.80
C ILE A 179 -6.82 -11.88 -18.59
N SER A 180 -6.06 -11.46 -19.60
CA SER A 180 -5.18 -10.29 -19.50
C SER A 180 -5.22 -9.46 -20.77
N GLY A 181 -5.63 -8.20 -20.65
CA GLY A 181 -5.31 -7.21 -21.66
C GLY A 181 -3.82 -6.86 -21.65
N ASN A 182 -3.42 -6.00 -22.57
CA ASN A 182 -2.07 -5.44 -22.67
C ASN A 182 -2.14 -3.97 -23.13
N ALA A 183 -1.01 -3.37 -23.55
CA ALA A 183 -0.99 -1.99 -24.06
C ALA A 183 -1.70 -1.81 -25.42
N ASN A 184 -1.89 -2.89 -26.19
CA ASN A 184 -2.41 -2.89 -27.56
C ASN A 184 -3.92 -3.23 -27.63
N GLY A 185 -4.47 -3.94 -26.64
CA GLY A 185 -5.87 -4.33 -26.61
C GLY A 185 -6.37 -4.87 -25.27
N GLN A 186 -7.69 -4.99 -25.17
CA GLN A 186 -8.40 -5.58 -24.02
C GLN A 186 -8.75 -7.03 -24.36
N ALA A 187 -8.38 -7.98 -23.50
CA ALA A 187 -8.94 -9.33 -23.56
C ALA A 187 -10.34 -9.33 -22.95
N ALA A 188 -11.28 -10.07 -23.53
CA ALA A 188 -12.67 -10.10 -23.08
C ALA A 188 -13.16 -11.52 -22.76
N PHE A 189 -13.85 -11.66 -21.63
CA PHE A 189 -14.61 -12.87 -21.28
C PHE A 189 -16.08 -12.48 -21.14
N ASN A 190 -16.93 -12.94 -22.04
CA ASN A 190 -18.36 -12.62 -22.09
C ASN A 190 -19.18 -13.85 -21.71
N ASN A 191 -19.71 -13.88 -20.50
CA ASN A 191 -20.57 -14.96 -20.03
C ASN A 191 -22.05 -14.63 -20.19
N SER A 192 -22.76 -15.43 -20.97
CA SER A 192 -24.23 -15.50 -21.03
C SER A 192 -24.76 -16.90 -20.66
N GLY A 193 -23.86 -17.87 -20.44
CA GLY A 193 -24.14 -19.21 -19.92
C GLY A 193 -23.75 -19.35 -18.45
N THR A 194 -23.18 -20.50 -18.09
CA THR A 194 -22.71 -20.79 -16.72
C THR A 194 -21.18 -20.84 -16.65
N VAL A 195 -20.58 -20.14 -15.70
CA VAL A 195 -19.17 -20.32 -15.31
C VAL A 195 -19.13 -20.85 -13.87
N ASN A 196 -18.54 -22.01 -13.66
CA ASN A 196 -18.31 -22.59 -12.34
C ASN A 196 -16.83 -22.45 -11.98
N ASN A 197 -16.50 -21.66 -10.97
CA ASN A 197 -15.15 -21.60 -10.39
C ASN A 197 -15.15 -22.40 -9.09
N ASN A 198 -14.76 -23.66 -9.15
CA ASN A 198 -14.92 -24.61 -8.05
C ASN A 198 -13.84 -24.44 -6.97
N ILE A 199 -13.98 -25.15 -5.85
CA ILE A 199 -13.04 -25.07 -4.72
C ILE A 199 -11.63 -25.44 -5.20
N GLY A 200 -10.64 -24.62 -4.86
CA GLY A 200 -9.25 -24.82 -5.31
C GLY A 200 -8.94 -24.32 -6.72
N ALA A 201 -9.93 -23.75 -7.43
CA ALA A 201 -9.76 -23.17 -8.76
C ALA A 201 -9.57 -21.63 -8.69
N ILE A 202 -8.88 -21.07 -9.69
CA ILE A 202 -8.55 -19.64 -9.75
C ILE A 202 -8.99 -19.01 -11.08
N ILE A 203 -9.70 -17.87 -11.02
CA ILE A 203 -9.87 -16.96 -12.17
C ILE A 203 -9.11 -15.66 -11.87
N ASN A 204 -8.24 -15.24 -12.79
CA ASN A 204 -7.54 -13.95 -12.73
C ASN A 204 -7.98 -13.07 -13.89
N ASN A 205 -8.55 -11.91 -13.59
CA ASN A 205 -8.89 -10.86 -14.56
C ASN A 205 -7.90 -9.70 -14.39
N ASN A 206 -6.92 -9.62 -15.28
CA ASN A 206 -5.72 -8.77 -15.14
C ASN A 206 -5.72 -7.61 -16.15
N ASN A 207 -4.94 -6.56 -15.87
CA ASN A 207 -4.42 -5.60 -16.87
C ASN A 207 -5.43 -5.17 -17.96
N SER A 208 -6.41 -4.33 -17.64
CA SER A 208 -7.42 -3.85 -18.61
C SER A 208 -8.28 -4.93 -19.29
N ALA A 209 -8.24 -6.20 -18.84
CA ALA A 209 -9.19 -7.22 -19.26
C ALA A 209 -10.59 -6.92 -18.75
N VAL A 210 -11.60 -7.41 -19.49
CA VAL A 210 -13.01 -7.23 -19.14
C VAL A 210 -13.69 -8.60 -19.01
N PHE A 211 -13.99 -8.99 -17.78
CA PHE A 211 -14.92 -10.09 -17.50
C PHE A 211 -16.33 -9.50 -17.40
N THR A 212 -17.23 -9.89 -18.31
CA THR A 212 -18.63 -9.48 -18.30
C THR A 212 -19.52 -10.69 -18.06
N ASN A 213 -20.25 -10.72 -16.95
CA ASN A 213 -21.42 -11.56 -16.79
C ASN A 213 -22.65 -10.83 -17.32
N ASN A 214 -23.20 -11.28 -18.45
CA ASN A 214 -24.32 -10.69 -19.15
C ASN A 214 -25.68 -11.07 -18.53
N SER A 215 -26.73 -10.42 -19.00
CA SER A 215 -28.12 -10.75 -18.63
C SER A 215 -28.42 -12.23 -18.90
N GLY A 216 -28.83 -12.97 -17.87
CA GLY A 216 -29.07 -14.42 -17.93
C GLY A 216 -27.85 -15.30 -17.66
N GLY A 217 -26.64 -14.73 -17.66
CA GLY A 217 -25.42 -15.45 -17.30
C GLY A 217 -25.32 -15.71 -15.79
N SER A 218 -24.76 -16.86 -15.42
CA SER A 218 -24.49 -17.26 -14.04
C SER A 218 -23.00 -17.48 -13.81
N VAL A 219 -22.45 -16.89 -12.74
CA VAL A 219 -21.10 -17.17 -12.24
C VAL A 219 -21.20 -17.77 -10.84
N ASN A 220 -20.79 -19.02 -10.68
CA ASN A 220 -20.82 -19.75 -9.41
C ASN A 220 -19.38 -19.87 -8.89
N ASN A 221 -19.00 -19.03 -7.93
CA ASN A 221 -17.66 -18.99 -7.35
C ASN A 221 -17.62 -19.68 -5.99
N SER A 222 -17.04 -20.88 -5.93
CA SER A 222 -16.57 -21.54 -4.70
C SER A 222 -15.04 -21.46 -4.51
N GLY A 223 -14.30 -21.10 -5.58
CA GLY A 223 -12.85 -20.89 -5.58
C GLY A 223 -12.44 -19.44 -5.30
N THR A 224 -11.40 -18.99 -6.00
CA THR A 224 -10.92 -17.60 -5.93
C THR A 224 -11.08 -16.90 -7.28
N ILE A 225 -11.67 -15.71 -7.28
CA ILE A 225 -11.63 -14.76 -8.40
C ILE A 225 -10.79 -13.55 -7.97
N ASN A 226 -9.80 -13.18 -8.76
CA ASN A 226 -8.96 -12.00 -8.55
C ASN A 226 -9.18 -11.02 -9.69
N ASN A 227 -9.73 -9.84 -9.39
CA ASN A 227 -9.72 -8.70 -10.28
C ASN A 227 -8.46 -7.90 -10.00
N ASN A 228 -7.44 -8.08 -10.84
CA ASN A 228 -6.08 -7.61 -10.56
C ASN A 228 -5.77 -6.29 -11.25
N SER A 229 -5.00 -5.46 -10.55
CA SER A 229 -4.32 -4.31 -11.13
C SER A 229 -2.91 -4.70 -11.61
N PRO A 230 -2.35 -4.03 -12.64
CA PRO A 230 -0.94 -4.09 -13.01
C PRO A 230 -0.02 -3.59 -11.88
N ASN A 231 0.18 -4.41 -10.85
CA ASN A 231 1.09 -4.13 -9.74
C ASN A 231 2.24 -5.15 -9.71
N PRO A 232 3.52 -4.73 -9.87
CA PRO A 232 4.67 -5.62 -9.92
C PRO A 232 5.04 -6.30 -8.58
N THR A 233 4.26 -6.14 -7.51
CA THR A 233 4.59 -6.62 -6.16
C THR A 233 3.81 -7.86 -5.67
N HIS A 234 2.81 -8.35 -6.40
CA HIS A 234 2.08 -9.58 -6.01
C HIS A 234 2.76 -10.86 -6.54
N ALA A 235 3.92 -11.18 -5.97
CA ALA A 235 4.87 -12.18 -6.45
C ALA A 235 4.48 -13.67 -6.26
N THR A 236 3.19 -14.01 -6.29
CA THR A 236 2.69 -15.39 -6.06
C THR A 236 1.67 -15.90 -7.09
N ILE A 237 1.24 -15.06 -8.05
CA ILE A 237 0.68 -15.57 -9.31
C ILE A 237 1.88 -15.77 -10.25
N PRO A 238 2.05 -16.94 -10.92
CA PRO A 238 3.16 -17.16 -11.83
C PRO A 238 3.25 -16.02 -12.86
N PRO A 239 4.36 -15.28 -12.94
CA PRO A 239 4.50 -14.24 -13.95
C PRO A 239 4.60 -14.93 -15.32
N CYS A 240 3.53 -14.83 -16.12
CA CYS A 240 3.57 -15.26 -17.52
C CYS A 240 4.75 -14.57 -18.21
N SER A 241 5.68 -15.38 -18.67
CA SER A 241 7.01 -14.93 -19.07
C SER A 241 6.99 -14.22 -20.41
N THR A 242 7.92 -13.27 -20.55
CA THR A 242 8.36 -12.63 -21.81
C THR A 242 7.31 -11.82 -22.58
N ILE A 243 7.54 -10.50 -22.57
CA ILE A 243 7.11 -9.54 -23.60
C ILE A 243 5.59 -9.34 -23.68
N HIS A 244 5.08 -8.35 -22.94
CA HIS A 244 4.40 -7.18 -23.49
C HIS A 244 4.29 -6.08 -22.41
N THR A 245 4.38 -4.81 -22.80
CA THR A 245 4.29 -3.69 -21.84
C THR A 245 2.89 -3.64 -21.24
N MET A 246 2.79 -3.79 -19.91
CA MET A 246 1.50 -3.78 -19.23
C MET A 246 0.91 -2.36 -19.21
N ASN A 247 -0.36 -2.26 -19.59
CA ASN A 247 -1.16 -1.04 -19.38
C ASN A 247 -1.28 -0.77 -17.86
N THR A 248 -1.43 0.49 -17.44
CA THR A 248 -1.52 0.88 -16.02
C THR A 248 -2.92 0.75 -15.41
N ASN A 249 -3.94 0.42 -16.21
CA ASN A 249 -5.31 0.24 -15.72
C ASN A 249 -5.56 -1.22 -15.31
N GLY A 250 -6.22 -1.43 -14.17
CA GLY A 250 -6.58 -2.77 -13.69
C GLY A 250 -7.68 -3.45 -14.48
N GLY A 251 -7.93 -4.71 -14.15
CA GLY A 251 -9.03 -5.49 -14.71
C GLY A 251 -10.39 -4.88 -14.36
N THR A 252 -11.37 -5.11 -15.23
CA THR A 252 -12.77 -4.77 -14.99
C THR A 252 -13.61 -6.05 -14.92
N ILE A 253 -14.39 -6.22 -13.84
CA ILE A 253 -15.44 -7.23 -13.75
C ILE A 253 -16.79 -6.52 -13.71
N VAL A 254 -17.70 -6.90 -14.60
CA VAL A 254 -19.06 -6.37 -14.66
C VAL A 254 -20.07 -7.51 -14.54
N ASN A 255 -20.92 -7.48 -13.51
CA ASN A 255 -22.16 -8.24 -13.51
C ASN A 255 -23.30 -7.32 -13.99
N ASN A 256 -23.75 -7.53 -15.23
CA ASN A 256 -24.81 -6.74 -15.85
C ASN A 256 -26.18 -7.01 -15.20
N ALA A 257 -27.15 -6.15 -15.50
CA ALA A 257 -28.53 -6.35 -15.05
C ALA A 257 -29.05 -7.73 -15.48
N ASN A 258 -29.73 -8.43 -14.56
CA ASN A 258 -30.18 -9.83 -14.69
C ASN A 258 -29.06 -10.88 -14.85
N GLY A 259 -27.78 -10.52 -14.73
CA GLY A 259 -26.71 -11.48 -14.48
C GLY A 259 -26.70 -11.91 -13.00
N THR A 260 -26.34 -13.17 -12.73
CA THR A 260 -26.26 -13.73 -11.38
C THR A 260 -24.83 -14.12 -11.01
N VAL A 261 -24.38 -13.71 -9.84
CA VAL A 261 -23.13 -14.16 -9.21
C VAL A 261 -23.46 -14.79 -7.86
N THR A 262 -23.09 -16.05 -7.68
CA THR A 262 -23.21 -16.79 -6.43
C THR A 262 -21.82 -17.05 -5.89
N ASN A 263 -21.44 -16.38 -4.79
CA ASN A 263 -20.08 -16.41 -4.25
C ASN A 263 -20.02 -17.12 -2.89
N SER A 264 -19.75 -18.42 -2.87
CA SER A 264 -19.38 -19.16 -1.65
C SER A 264 -17.88 -19.11 -1.36
N GLY A 265 -17.06 -18.74 -2.34
CA GLY A 265 -15.61 -18.59 -2.27
C GLY A 265 -15.19 -17.14 -1.99
N THR A 266 -14.08 -16.71 -2.61
CA THR A 266 -13.54 -15.35 -2.48
C THR A 266 -13.52 -14.63 -3.83
N ILE A 267 -13.93 -13.36 -3.84
CA ILE A 267 -13.70 -12.41 -4.95
C ILE A 267 -12.86 -11.26 -4.38
N ASN A 268 -11.66 -11.06 -4.90
CA ASN A 268 -10.75 -9.98 -4.50
C ASN A 268 -10.75 -8.88 -5.59
N ASP A 269 -10.93 -7.61 -5.19
CA ASP A 269 -10.80 -6.45 -6.09
C ASP A 269 -9.58 -5.62 -5.66
N TYR A 270 -8.57 -5.49 -6.54
CA TYR A 270 -7.22 -4.98 -6.23
C TYR A 270 -6.94 -3.56 -6.79
N CYS A 271 -5.70 -3.08 -6.58
CA CYS A 271 -5.10 -1.75 -6.82
C CYS A 271 -5.57 -0.87 -7.99
N GLY A 272 -6.84 -0.50 -8.11
CA GLY A 272 -7.35 0.20 -9.30
C GLY A 272 -7.81 -0.74 -10.42
N SER A 273 -8.22 -1.96 -10.07
CA SER A 273 -9.24 -2.67 -10.84
C SER A 273 -10.63 -2.08 -10.56
N THR A 274 -11.66 -2.59 -11.23
CA THR A 274 -13.05 -2.15 -11.03
C THR A 274 -14.00 -3.33 -11.03
N PHE A 275 -14.70 -3.56 -9.91
CA PHE A 275 -15.85 -4.47 -9.84
C PHE A 275 -17.17 -3.68 -9.85
N THR A 276 -18.04 -3.94 -10.83
CA THR A 276 -19.39 -3.34 -10.92
C THR A 276 -20.47 -4.42 -10.90
N ASN A 277 -21.44 -4.30 -9.98
CA ASN A 277 -22.59 -5.20 -9.92
C ASN A 277 -23.92 -4.46 -10.11
N ASN A 278 -24.49 -4.61 -11.31
CA ASN A 278 -25.84 -4.18 -11.68
C ASN A 278 -26.86 -5.35 -11.66
N GLY A 279 -26.38 -6.59 -11.53
CA GLY A 279 -27.18 -7.80 -11.39
C GLY A 279 -27.35 -8.29 -9.95
N SER A 280 -27.63 -9.59 -9.79
CA SER A 280 -27.69 -10.25 -8.49
C SER A 280 -26.30 -10.72 -8.05
N LEU A 281 -25.91 -10.39 -6.81
CA LEU A 281 -24.73 -10.95 -6.13
C LEU A 281 -25.19 -11.53 -4.79
N THR A 282 -24.88 -12.80 -4.53
CA THR A 282 -25.27 -13.51 -3.29
C THR A 282 -24.09 -14.28 -2.69
N GLY A 283 -24.15 -14.54 -1.38
CA GLY A 283 -23.08 -15.20 -0.63
C GLY A 283 -22.10 -14.21 0.01
N ASN A 284 -20.81 -14.55 -0.01
CA ASN A 284 -19.73 -13.74 0.53
C ASN A 284 -19.60 -12.41 -0.25
N PRO A 285 -19.32 -11.28 0.42
CA PRO A 285 -19.09 -10.01 -0.26
C PRO A 285 -17.80 -10.02 -1.07
N VAL A 286 -17.68 -9.08 -2.02
CA VAL A 286 -16.41 -8.79 -2.69
C VAL A 286 -15.45 -8.16 -1.69
N VAL A 287 -14.23 -8.70 -1.62
CA VAL A 287 -13.15 -8.23 -0.76
C VAL A 287 -12.39 -7.15 -1.49
N ASN A 288 -12.73 -5.89 -1.23
CA ASN A 288 -11.94 -4.75 -1.68
C ASN A 288 -10.56 -4.79 -0.98
N LYS A 289 -9.48 -4.98 -1.74
CA LYS A 289 -8.09 -4.93 -1.27
C LYS A 289 -7.50 -3.52 -1.31
N CYS A 290 -8.25 -2.55 -1.83
CA CYS A 290 -7.92 -1.12 -1.85
C CYS A 290 -8.51 -0.39 -0.66
N VAL A 291 -8.15 -0.87 0.53
CA VAL A 291 -8.23 -0.07 1.75
C VAL A 291 -6.86 0.62 1.87
N PRO A 292 -6.78 1.95 1.81
CA PRO A 292 -5.55 2.68 2.12
C PRO A 292 -5.08 2.34 3.53
N THR A 293 -3.77 2.24 3.73
CA THR A 293 -3.20 2.01 5.07
C THR A 293 -2.03 2.93 5.33
N VAL A 294 -1.84 3.28 6.60
CA VAL A 294 -0.65 3.96 7.10
C VAL A 294 -0.31 3.40 8.48
N THR A 295 0.96 3.10 8.72
CA THR A 295 1.43 2.54 9.98
C THR A 295 2.75 3.19 10.40
N ILE A 296 2.90 3.44 11.69
CA ILE A 296 4.21 3.75 12.29
C ILE A 296 4.92 2.42 12.51
N THR A 297 6.12 2.24 11.96
CA THR A 297 6.89 0.99 12.08
C THR A 297 8.10 1.13 12.98
N SER A 298 8.63 2.35 13.16
CA SER A 298 9.76 2.61 14.06
C SER A 298 9.73 4.02 14.61
N VAL A 299 10.13 4.15 15.89
CA VAL A 299 10.36 5.41 16.58
C VAL A 299 11.74 5.34 17.24
N SER A 300 12.60 6.35 17.05
CA SER A 300 14.01 6.28 17.44
C SER A 300 14.25 6.31 18.96
N ASN A 301 13.33 6.87 19.73
CA ASN A 301 13.40 6.93 21.18
C ASN A 301 11.99 7.07 21.77
N THR A 302 11.61 6.15 22.67
CA THR A 302 10.33 6.15 23.39
C THR A 302 10.33 7.03 24.65
N ASN A 303 11.52 7.37 25.14
CA ASN A 303 11.74 8.09 26.40
C ASN A 303 12.77 9.23 26.21
N PRO A 304 12.55 10.15 25.25
CA PRO A 304 13.44 11.29 25.03
C PRO A 304 13.44 12.21 26.24
N LYS A 305 14.61 12.74 26.62
CA LYS A 305 14.65 13.99 27.38
C LYS A 305 14.18 15.13 26.48
N TRP A 306 13.57 16.18 27.04
CA TRP A 306 13.07 17.29 26.23
C TRP A 306 14.19 17.95 25.41
N GLY A 307 13.85 18.57 24.29
CA GLY A 307 14.83 19.09 23.32
C GLY A 307 15.57 18.03 22.50
N VAL A 308 15.63 16.76 22.92
CA VAL A 308 16.20 15.65 22.12
C VAL A 308 15.22 15.27 21.00
N PRO A 309 15.61 15.34 19.71
CA PRO A 309 14.72 14.99 18.61
C PRO A 309 14.37 13.50 18.57
N VAL A 310 13.09 13.21 18.38
CA VAL A 310 12.58 11.87 18.05
C VAL A 310 12.41 11.76 16.54
N SER A 311 12.82 10.64 15.96
CA SER A 311 12.60 10.30 14.55
C SER A 311 11.53 9.22 14.43
N VAL A 312 10.61 9.36 13.47
CA VAL A 312 9.51 8.42 13.21
C VAL A 312 9.53 8.02 11.74
N SER A 313 9.40 6.71 11.47
CA SER A 313 9.27 6.15 10.13
C SER A 313 8.13 5.12 10.09
N GLY A 314 7.64 4.85 8.90
CA GLY A 314 6.49 3.96 8.71
C GLY A 314 6.33 3.44 7.30
N THR A 315 5.21 2.78 7.06
CA THR A 315 4.78 2.37 5.72
C THR A 315 3.38 2.89 5.40
N ALA A 316 3.08 2.97 4.12
CA ALA A 316 1.74 3.27 3.61
C ALA A 316 1.45 2.41 2.38
N THR A 317 0.18 2.06 2.15
CA THR A 317 -0.25 1.27 0.98
C THR A 317 -1.53 1.82 0.38
N ASN A 318 -1.75 1.54 -0.91
CA ASN A 318 -2.94 1.93 -1.67
C ASN A 318 -3.22 3.45 -1.66
N PHE A 319 -2.17 4.27 -1.60
CA PHE A 319 -2.20 5.72 -1.80
C PHE A 319 -1.90 6.07 -3.27
N VAL A 320 -2.32 7.25 -3.73
CA VAL A 320 -1.93 7.83 -5.02
C VAL A 320 -0.87 8.92 -4.84
N SER A 321 -0.15 9.26 -5.91
CA SER A 321 1.00 10.18 -5.87
C SER A 321 0.70 11.62 -5.41
N THR A 322 -0.58 12.00 -5.32
CA THR A 322 -1.05 13.30 -4.80
C THR A 322 -1.37 13.29 -3.31
N ASP A 323 -1.39 12.12 -2.66
CA ASP A 323 -1.73 11.99 -1.25
C ASP A 323 -0.57 12.40 -0.35
N THR A 324 -0.89 12.74 0.89
CA THR A 324 0.07 13.18 1.91
C THR A 324 -0.09 12.38 3.19
N ILE A 325 0.98 12.30 3.98
CA ILE A 325 0.97 11.74 5.33
C ILE A 325 1.20 12.89 6.30
N SER A 326 0.25 13.10 7.19
CA SER A 326 0.32 14.05 8.31
C SER A 326 0.67 13.30 9.58
N VAL A 327 1.81 13.62 10.18
CA VAL A 327 2.27 13.06 11.47
C VAL A 327 1.98 14.07 12.58
N ASP A 328 0.98 13.77 13.39
CA ASP A 328 0.70 14.47 14.66
C ASP A 328 1.61 13.89 15.74
N TRP A 329 2.26 14.77 16.51
CA TRP A 329 3.23 14.42 17.54
C TRP A 329 2.59 14.27 18.94
N GLY A 330 1.32 14.62 19.09
CA GLY A 330 0.55 14.46 20.32
C GLY A 330 0.87 15.46 21.44
N ASP A 331 1.72 16.46 21.19
CA ASP A 331 2.09 17.53 22.13
C ASP A 331 1.38 18.88 21.85
N GLY A 332 0.45 18.89 20.89
CA GLY A 332 -0.28 20.10 20.46
C GLY A 332 0.49 21.01 19.50
N SER A 333 1.67 20.60 19.04
CA SER A 333 2.36 21.26 17.92
C SER A 333 1.64 21.04 16.59
N SER A 334 2.04 21.77 15.54
CA SER A 334 1.48 21.56 14.20
C SER A 334 2.01 20.24 13.60
N PRO A 335 1.14 19.38 13.03
CA PRO A 335 1.58 18.13 12.41
C PRO A 335 2.60 18.34 11.29
N THR A 336 3.54 17.39 11.16
CA THR A 336 4.50 17.36 10.05
C THR A 336 3.86 16.68 8.85
N VAL A 337 3.71 17.40 7.74
CA VAL A 337 3.12 16.86 6.50
C VAL A 337 4.22 16.53 5.49
N ILE A 338 4.16 15.31 4.93
CA ILE A 338 5.05 14.81 3.88
C ILE A 338 4.24 14.20 2.73
N SER A 339 4.82 14.07 1.53
CA SER A 339 4.22 13.29 0.44
C SER A 339 4.10 11.81 0.85
N ALA A 340 3.02 11.15 0.44
CA ALA A 340 2.84 9.73 0.71
C ALA A 340 3.85 8.86 -0.07
N SER A 341 4.42 7.86 0.60
CA SER A 341 5.38 6.91 0.01
C SER A 341 5.28 5.55 0.71
N ALA A 342 5.62 4.47 -0.01
CA ALA A 342 5.42 3.10 0.47
C ALA A 342 6.22 2.79 1.75
N SER A 343 7.42 3.35 1.84
CA SER A 343 8.17 3.57 3.09
C SER A 343 8.33 5.08 3.24
N TRP A 344 8.01 5.62 4.41
CA TRP A 344 8.00 7.05 4.67
C TRP A 344 8.80 7.40 5.93
N GLY A 345 9.26 8.65 6.00
CA GLY A 345 10.22 9.11 7.01
C GLY A 345 11.67 8.73 6.68
N PRO A 346 12.60 8.90 7.63
CA PRO A 346 12.37 9.43 8.97
C PRO A 346 11.96 10.91 8.96
N VAL A 347 10.88 11.24 9.66
CA VAL A 347 10.54 12.62 10.04
C VAL A 347 10.95 12.86 11.48
N THR A 348 11.36 14.08 11.82
CA THR A 348 11.96 14.39 13.14
C THR A 348 11.26 15.52 13.86
N HIS A 349 11.08 15.39 15.18
CA HIS A 349 10.49 16.42 16.03
C HIS A 349 11.13 16.47 17.43
N PRO A 350 11.54 17.65 17.93
CA PRO A 350 11.98 17.84 19.31
C PRO A 350 10.80 18.20 20.22
N TYR A 351 10.57 17.40 21.26
CA TYR A 351 9.56 17.69 22.27
C TYR A 351 10.06 18.76 23.24
N SER A 352 9.27 19.82 23.46
CA SER A 352 9.61 20.85 24.46
C SER A 352 9.35 20.36 25.90
N ALA A 353 9.87 21.06 26.90
CA ALA A 353 9.60 20.74 28.31
C ALA A 353 8.10 20.78 28.68
N ALA A 354 7.27 21.52 27.93
CA ALA A 354 5.82 21.53 28.12
C ALA A 354 5.17 20.16 27.87
N ALA A 355 5.75 19.34 26.98
CA ALA A 355 5.24 18.01 26.65
C ALA A 355 5.35 17.00 27.81
N ILE A 356 6.07 17.33 28.88
CA ILE A 356 6.16 16.51 30.09
C ILE A 356 4.80 16.47 30.81
N ALA A 357 4.03 17.55 30.76
CA ALA A 357 2.72 17.67 31.39
C ALA A 357 1.61 16.93 30.64
N THR A 358 1.79 16.65 29.34
CA THR A 358 0.85 15.95 28.46
C THR A 358 1.19 14.47 28.25
N ASN A 359 2.19 13.95 28.97
CA ASN A 359 2.62 12.55 28.86
C ASN A 359 1.48 11.54 29.17
N PRO A 360 1.37 10.44 28.40
CA PRO A 360 2.15 10.13 27.19
C PRO A 360 1.67 10.94 25.98
N ASN A 361 2.62 11.46 25.21
CA ASN A 361 2.31 12.14 23.95
C ASN A 361 2.13 11.06 22.88
N ASN A 362 0.95 11.02 22.25
CA ASN A 362 0.57 9.96 21.32
C ASN A 362 0.81 10.39 19.87
N ILE A 363 1.82 9.81 19.23
CA ILE A 363 2.13 10.06 17.82
C ILE A 363 1.12 9.32 16.95
N VAL A 364 0.55 9.99 15.96
CA VAL A 364 -0.42 9.43 15.01
C VAL A 364 -0.05 9.86 13.58
N ALA A 365 0.04 8.91 12.66
CA ALA A 365 0.18 9.19 11.24
C ALA A 365 -1.17 9.02 10.53
N THR A 366 -1.54 10.01 9.71
CA THR A 366 -2.80 10.03 8.95
C THR A 366 -2.50 10.22 7.47
N LEU A 367 -3.02 9.31 6.63
CA LEU A 367 -2.96 9.40 5.17
C LEU A 367 -4.16 10.22 4.67
N LEU A 368 -3.88 11.19 3.81
CA LEU A 368 -4.80 12.22 3.38
C LEU A 368 -4.79 12.40 1.85
N SER A 369 -5.93 12.18 1.19
CA SER A 369 -6.19 12.70 -0.15
C SER A 369 -6.83 14.09 -0.06
N GLY A 370 -5.99 15.12 -0.22
CA GLY A 370 -6.38 16.52 0.01
C GLY A 370 -6.72 16.79 1.48
N THR A 371 -8.01 16.90 1.80
CA THR A 371 -8.52 17.09 3.17
C THR A 371 -9.29 15.88 3.69
N THR A 372 -9.42 14.81 2.91
CA THR A 372 -10.13 13.58 3.28
C THR A 372 -9.17 12.65 4.00
N VAL A 373 -9.64 12.02 5.09
CA VAL A 373 -8.87 10.98 5.80
C VAL A 373 -9.14 9.63 5.18
N ASP A 374 -8.10 9.02 4.60
CA ASP A 374 -8.19 7.69 3.97
C ASP A 374 -7.75 6.58 4.91
N ALA A 375 -6.75 6.86 5.76
CA ALA A 375 -6.27 5.94 6.80
C ALA A 375 -5.64 6.68 7.98
N THR A 376 -5.67 6.06 9.16
CA THR A 376 -4.99 6.53 10.37
C THR A 376 -4.27 5.37 11.03
N SER A 377 -3.03 5.58 11.48
CA SER A 377 -2.25 4.57 12.18
C SER A 377 -2.82 4.29 13.57
N ALA A 378 -2.42 3.16 14.16
CA ALA A 378 -2.47 3.05 15.62
C ALA A 378 -1.64 4.19 16.26
N SER A 379 -2.04 4.66 17.44
CA SER A 379 -1.26 5.64 18.19
C SER A 379 0.00 5.00 18.76
N PHE A 380 1.11 5.73 18.69
CA PHE A 380 2.38 5.33 19.29
C PHE A 380 2.70 6.25 20.47
N PRO A 381 2.61 5.78 21.73
CA PRO A 381 2.88 6.61 22.90
C PRO A 381 4.38 6.83 23.11
N ILE A 382 4.77 8.05 23.43
CA ILE A 382 6.09 8.37 23.97
C ILE A 382 5.99 9.09 25.32
N THR A 383 7.01 8.98 26.16
CA THR A 383 7.05 9.61 27.48
C THR A 383 8.27 10.52 27.58
N VAL A 384 8.07 11.82 27.43
CA VAL A 384 9.12 12.85 27.52
C VAL A 384 9.63 12.94 28.96
N GLN A 385 10.95 12.86 29.13
CA GLN A 385 11.65 12.87 30.41
C GLN A 385 12.14 14.28 30.77
N LYS A 386 12.26 14.52 32.07
CA LYS A 386 12.92 15.71 32.64
C LYS A 386 14.44 15.67 32.42
N HIS A 387 15.06 16.83 32.50
CA HIS A 387 16.52 16.96 32.51
C HIS A 387 17.10 16.69 33.90
N ASP A 388 18.30 16.14 33.92
CA ASP A 388 19.12 15.99 35.12
C ASP A 388 19.93 17.27 35.34
N VAL A 389 20.19 17.59 36.61
CA VAL A 389 20.83 18.85 36.98
C VAL A 389 21.98 18.62 37.94
N THR A 390 22.98 19.49 37.87
CA THR A 390 24.04 19.59 38.88
C THR A 390 23.72 20.75 39.81
N LEU A 391 23.76 20.48 41.11
CA LEU A 391 23.72 21.47 42.18
C LEU A 391 25.08 21.48 42.86
N THR A 392 25.66 22.66 43.06
CA THR A 392 26.86 22.86 43.88
C THR A 392 26.54 23.71 45.10
N ALA A 393 27.29 23.54 46.18
CA ALA A 393 27.17 24.32 47.40
C ALA A 393 28.55 24.69 47.95
N ASN A 394 28.68 25.91 48.49
CA ASN A 394 29.89 26.46 49.07
C ASN A 394 29.55 27.42 50.22
N ALA A 395 30.21 27.22 51.36
CA ALA A 395 30.04 27.98 52.59
C ALA A 395 31.45 28.38 53.07
N PRO A 396 31.81 29.67 53.10
CA PRO A 396 33.13 30.11 53.56
C PRO A 396 33.19 30.21 55.10
N ASP A 397 34.36 29.96 55.68
CA ASP A 397 34.59 30.16 57.13
C ASP A 397 34.15 31.57 57.58
N VAL A 398 33.38 31.64 58.66
CA VAL A 398 32.66 32.84 59.11
C VAL A 398 32.80 33.01 60.62
N LYS A 399 32.75 34.24 61.13
CA LYS A 399 32.73 34.47 62.58
C LYS A 399 31.41 34.00 63.17
N TRP A 400 31.43 33.36 64.35
CA TRP A 400 30.20 32.88 65.02
C TRP A 400 29.17 34.01 65.19
N SER A 401 27.88 33.68 65.20
CA SER A 401 26.78 34.66 65.33
C SER A 401 26.80 35.81 64.31
N LYS A 402 27.34 35.58 63.09
CA LYS A 402 27.29 36.52 61.97
C LYS A 402 26.47 35.96 60.82
N ASP A 403 25.99 36.89 59.99
CA ASP A 403 25.41 36.58 58.68
C ASP A 403 26.42 35.77 57.85
N HIS A 404 25.95 34.65 57.34
CA HIS A 404 26.75 33.68 56.60
C HIS A 404 25.99 33.29 55.32
N ALA A 405 26.73 33.07 54.23
CA ALA A 405 26.16 32.93 52.89
C ALA A 405 26.46 31.54 52.32
N LEU A 406 25.44 30.69 52.30
CA LEU A 406 25.46 29.45 51.54
C LEU A 406 25.24 29.78 50.07
N THR A 407 26.29 29.63 49.26
CA THR A 407 26.32 29.99 47.84
C THR A 407 26.46 28.76 46.96
N GLY A 408 26.11 28.86 45.68
CA GLY A 408 26.28 27.75 44.74
C GLY A 408 25.70 28.03 43.36
N LYS A 409 25.66 27.00 42.52
CA LYS A 409 25.01 27.04 41.19
C LYS A 409 24.12 25.82 40.93
N LEU A 410 23.05 26.03 40.17
CA LEU A 410 22.23 25.00 39.55
C LEU A 410 22.38 25.06 38.02
N THR A 411 22.75 23.94 37.41
CA THR A 411 22.97 23.84 35.96
C THR A 411 22.34 22.58 35.37
N ASP A 412 21.80 22.69 34.16
CA ASP A 412 21.27 21.59 33.35
C ASP A 412 22.41 20.75 32.77
N ASN A 413 22.45 19.46 33.10
CA ASN A 413 23.50 18.55 32.64
C ASN A 413 23.30 18.13 31.18
N ASP A 414 22.05 17.98 30.74
CA ASP A 414 21.71 17.51 29.40
C ASP A 414 21.80 18.63 28.36
N ALA A 415 21.65 19.89 28.78
CA ALA A 415 21.96 21.08 27.98
C ALA A 415 23.42 21.58 28.13
N GLY A 416 24.36 20.70 28.50
CA GLY A 416 25.80 21.01 28.49
C GLY A 416 26.28 21.97 29.58
N GLY A 417 25.61 21.99 30.74
CA GLY A 417 25.92 22.87 31.87
C GLY A 417 25.20 24.22 31.83
N ALA A 418 24.10 24.34 31.06
CA ALA A 418 23.34 25.58 30.95
C ALA A 418 22.79 26.05 32.32
N ALA A 419 22.81 27.35 32.57
CA ALA A 419 22.32 27.95 33.80
C ALA A 419 20.80 27.79 33.97
N ILE A 420 20.34 27.30 35.13
CA ILE A 420 18.92 27.21 35.46
C ILE A 420 18.55 28.38 36.39
N GLY A 421 17.87 29.39 35.85
CA GLY A 421 17.38 30.55 36.60
C GLY A 421 15.99 30.35 37.22
N SER A 422 15.68 31.14 38.24
CA SER A 422 14.40 31.16 38.98
C SER A 422 13.99 29.84 39.66
N ALA A 423 14.90 28.88 39.78
CA ALA A 423 14.68 27.62 40.49
C ALA A 423 14.81 27.81 42.00
N THR A 424 13.88 27.25 42.78
CA THR A 424 13.88 27.36 44.24
C THR A 424 14.84 26.37 44.89
N ILE A 425 15.85 26.89 45.59
CA ILE A 425 16.75 26.13 46.46
C ILE A 425 16.23 26.19 47.89
N VAL A 426 16.31 25.05 48.58
CA VAL A 426 15.98 24.87 49.98
C VAL A 426 17.30 24.68 50.75
N PRO A 427 17.77 25.68 51.50
CA PRO A 427 18.89 25.54 52.40
C PRO A 427 18.47 24.86 53.71
N GLY A 428 19.44 24.35 54.45
CA GLY A 428 19.31 23.84 55.82
C GLY A 428 20.67 23.40 56.33
N GLY A 429 20.76 22.93 57.57
CA GLY A 429 22.04 22.58 58.21
C GLY A 429 22.15 23.23 59.58
N ASP A 430 23.35 23.64 59.94
CA ASP A 430 23.63 24.29 61.22
C ASP A 430 23.24 25.78 61.23
N ASP A 431 23.30 26.47 60.09
CA ASP A 431 22.88 27.86 59.98
C ASP A 431 21.37 28.06 60.19
N THR A 432 21.03 29.17 60.84
CA THR A 432 19.63 29.62 60.96
C THR A 432 19.23 30.43 59.73
N PHE A 433 18.69 29.77 58.70
CA PHE A 433 18.18 30.40 57.49
C PHE A 433 16.80 31.06 57.70
N GLY A 434 16.59 32.22 57.09
CA GLY A 434 15.30 32.91 57.08
C GLY A 434 14.24 32.22 56.22
N ALA A 435 12.97 32.58 56.42
CA ALA A 435 11.86 32.05 55.62
C ALA A 435 11.80 32.69 54.23
N GLY A 436 12.09 31.92 53.17
CA GLY A 436 11.88 32.33 51.78
C GLY A 436 12.31 31.24 50.78
N PRO A 437 11.78 31.26 49.55
CA PRO A 437 12.36 30.48 48.45
C PRO A 437 13.65 31.15 47.99
N PHE A 438 14.80 30.50 48.22
CA PHE A 438 16.09 31.02 47.77
C PHE A 438 16.27 30.68 46.30
N THR A 439 15.88 31.59 45.42
CA THR A 439 15.85 31.33 43.97
C THR A 439 17.18 31.58 43.29
N THR A 440 17.48 30.79 42.26
CA THR A 440 18.63 31.04 41.39
C THR A 440 18.46 32.28 40.52
N ALA A 441 19.54 33.03 40.30
CA ALA A 441 19.64 34.10 39.32
C ALA A 441 19.72 33.52 37.89
N ALA A 442 19.64 34.39 36.87
CA ALA A 442 19.67 33.98 35.47
C ALA A 442 20.96 33.24 35.03
N ASP A 443 22.06 33.39 35.78
CA ASP A 443 23.32 32.65 35.57
C ASP A 443 23.38 31.33 36.37
N GLY A 444 22.26 30.91 36.97
CA GLY A 444 22.14 29.71 37.78
C GLY A 444 22.70 29.84 39.20
N SER A 445 23.31 30.98 39.57
CA SER A 445 23.85 31.17 40.92
C SER A 445 22.74 31.39 41.95
N TYR A 446 22.94 30.92 43.18
CA TYR A 446 22.09 31.27 44.32
C TYR A 446 22.94 31.69 45.52
N SER A 447 22.32 32.44 46.43
CA SER A 447 22.88 32.81 47.73
C SER A 447 21.77 32.78 48.76
N ALA A 448 21.90 31.90 49.76
CA ALA A 448 21.04 31.85 50.93
C ALA A 448 21.79 32.42 52.13
N THR A 449 21.29 33.52 52.70
CA THR A 449 21.88 34.13 53.89
C THR A 449 21.23 33.52 55.14
N GLY A 450 22.03 32.87 55.96
CA GLY A 450 21.70 32.37 57.30
C GLY A 450 22.45 33.16 58.37
N THR A 451 22.29 32.74 59.62
CA THR A 451 23.12 33.17 60.75
C THR A 451 23.88 31.97 61.30
N ALA A 452 25.22 32.09 61.37
CA ALA A 452 26.08 31.04 61.88
C ALA A 452 25.84 30.77 63.39
N PRO A 453 25.96 29.52 63.85
CA PRO A 453 25.71 29.15 65.25
C PRO A 453 26.49 29.98 66.29
N PRO A 454 25.91 30.23 67.48
CA PRO A 454 26.62 30.80 68.60
C PRO A 454 27.45 29.73 69.32
N GLY A 455 28.74 29.98 69.55
CA GLY A 455 29.61 29.07 70.28
C GLY A 455 31.10 29.38 70.07
N PRO A 456 32.01 28.64 70.71
CA PRO A 456 33.43 28.69 70.34
C PRO A 456 33.63 28.15 68.91
N ALA A 457 34.70 28.61 68.27
CA ALA A 457 35.07 28.25 66.90
C ALA A 457 35.15 26.72 66.70
N GLY A 458 34.47 26.21 65.68
CA GLY A 458 34.38 24.77 65.40
C GLY A 458 33.80 24.45 64.01
N PRO A 459 33.83 23.17 63.61
CA PRO A 459 33.33 22.72 62.32
C PRO A 459 31.80 22.65 62.29
N HIS A 460 31.23 23.06 61.16
CA HIS A 460 29.79 23.10 60.88
C HIS A 460 29.51 22.66 59.44
N SER A 461 28.25 22.35 59.15
CA SER A 461 27.81 21.97 57.82
C SER A 461 26.45 22.54 57.45
N ASP A 462 26.40 23.18 56.28
CA ASP A 462 25.17 23.60 55.62
C ASP A 462 24.88 22.72 54.41
N THR A 463 23.64 22.74 53.95
CA THR A 463 23.15 21.92 52.85
C THR A 463 22.25 22.73 51.93
N ALA A 464 22.37 22.49 50.63
CA ALA A 464 21.46 23.03 49.62
C ALA A 464 20.74 21.90 48.90
N LYS A 465 19.42 22.01 48.73
CA LYS A 465 18.60 21.03 48.02
C LYS A 465 17.71 21.69 46.98
N TYR A 466 17.68 21.14 45.78
CA TYR A 466 16.70 21.46 44.75
C TYR A 466 15.64 20.36 44.70
N LEU A 467 14.36 20.73 44.78
CA LEU A 467 13.25 19.77 44.84
C LEU A 467 12.77 19.28 43.45
N GLY A 468 13.37 19.78 42.37
CA GLY A 468 12.85 19.60 41.01
C GLY A 468 11.66 20.51 40.72
N ASP A 469 11.24 20.55 39.46
CA ASP A 469 10.05 21.26 39.01
C ASP A 469 9.34 20.47 37.89
N GLY A 470 8.59 21.13 37.00
CA GLY A 470 7.95 20.47 35.84
C GLY A 470 8.94 19.92 34.80
N SER A 471 10.13 20.51 34.69
CA SER A 471 11.10 20.34 33.60
C SER A 471 12.38 19.61 34.03
N TYR A 472 12.75 19.71 35.30
CA TYR A 472 14.01 19.24 35.87
C TYR A 472 13.82 18.28 37.05
N ASN A 473 14.72 17.31 37.16
CA ASN A 473 14.79 16.38 38.28
C ASN A 473 15.34 17.05 39.56
N PRO A 474 14.97 16.57 40.76
CA PRO A 474 15.54 17.04 42.03
C PRO A 474 17.05 16.76 42.13
N ALA A 475 17.76 17.59 42.89
CA ALA A 475 19.18 17.41 43.19
C ALA A 475 19.53 17.75 44.64
N GLY A 476 20.50 17.03 45.20
CA GLY A 476 20.90 17.17 46.60
C GLY A 476 19.97 16.47 47.61
N PRO A 477 20.13 16.72 48.92
CA PRO A 477 20.97 17.79 49.49
C PRO A 477 22.47 17.62 49.21
N ILE A 478 23.14 18.74 48.92
CA ILE A 478 24.59 18.83 48.76
C ILE A 478 25.14 19.59 49.96
N THR A 479 26.12 19.01 50.65
CA THR A 479 26.72 19.59 51.87
C THR A 479 27.90 20.51 51.54
N ALA A 480 27.92 21.68 52.18
CA ALA A 480 29.06 22.58 52.26
C ALA A 480 29.53 22.64 53.72
N ASN A 481 30.79 22.24 53.97
CA ASN A 481 31.39 22.29 55.30
C ASN A 481 32.14 23.60 55.48
N TYR A 482 32.04 24.21 56.67
CA TYR A 482 32.72 25.45 57.03
C TYR A 482 33.13 25.42 58.51
N ASN A 483 33.91 26.40 58.96
CA ASN A 483 34.22 26.60 60.39
C ASN A 483 33.69 27.95 60.87
N THR A 484 33.17 27.96 62.11
CA THR A 484 33.01 29.21 62.85
C THR A 484 34.37 29.71 63.33
N LEU A 485 34.61 31.02 63.26
CA LEU A 485 35.85 31.69 63.64
C LEU A 485 35.65 32.61 64.86
N ILE A 486 36.73 32.84 65.60
CA ILE A 486 36.78 33.82 66.69
C ILE A 486 36.60 35.26 66.18
N HIS A 487 35.94 36.12 66.95
CA HIS A 487 35.90 37.56 66.65
C HIS A 487 37.26 38.24 66.82
N ASP A 488 37.52 39.28 66.03
CA ASP A 488 38.68 40.16 66.28
C ASP A 488 38.36 41.05 67.48
N VAL A 489 39.28 41.14 68.43
CA VAL A 489 39.16 42.02 69.60
C VAL A 489 40.25 43.08 69.54
N THR A 490 39.86 44.35 69.51
CA THR A 490 40.79 45.49 69.61
C THR A 490 40.67 46.10 71.00
N LEU A 491 41.76 46.07 71.77
CA LEU A 491 41.88 46.80 73.02
C LEU A 491 42.52 48.16 72.78
N THR A 492 41.73 49.23 72.89
CA THR A 492 42.22 50.61 72.74
C THR A 492 42.44 51.24 74.11
N LEU A 493 43.68 51.49 74.48
CA LEU A 493 44.04 52.27 75.67
C LEU A 493 43.88 53.77 75.38
N ALA A 494 43.00 54.45 76.11
CA ALA A 494 42.86 55.90 76.01
C ALA A 494 44.11 56.59 76.61
N PRO A 495 44.77 57.53 75.91
CA PRO A 495 45.89 58.28 76.46
C PRO A 495 45.41 59.21 77.59
N ILE A 496 45.92 59.00 78.80
CA ILE A 496 45.61 59.83 79.96
C ILE A 496 46.42 61.14 79.89
N ALA A 497 45.74 62.26 79.62
CA ALA A 497 46.35 63.58 79.67
C ALA A 497 46.46 64.12 81.11
N ASN A 498 47.56 64.84 81.41
CA ASN A 498 47.76 65.65 82.62
C ASN A 498 47.83 64.91 83.98
N LEU A 499 48.47 63.73 84.03
CA LEU A 499 48.88 63.12 85.31
C LEU A 499 49.89 64.01 86.06
N LYS A 500 49.54 64.43 87.28
CA LYS A 500 50.48 65.06 88.22
C LYS A 500 51.26 63.98 88.98
N TRP A 501 52.53 64.26 89.25
CA TRP A 501 53.41 63.39 90.04
C TRP A 501 52.83 63.06 91.43
N SER A 502 53.12 61.85 91.91
CA SER A 502 52.83 61.32 93.25
C SER A 502 51.36 61.26 93.73
N LEU A 503 50.39 61.08 92.84
CA LEU A 503 49.03 60.65 93.20
C LEU A 503 48.75 59.24 92.67
N ALA A 504 48.16 58.38 93.50
CA ALA A 504 47.73 57.05 93.08
C ALA A 504 46.48 57.18 92.19
N TYR A 505 46.56 56.65 90.97
CA TYR A 505 45.43 56.57 90.05
C TYR A 505 44.83 55.16 90.07
N SER A 506 43.61 55.03 90.58
CA SER A 506 42.79 53.83 90.39
C SER A 506 41.91 54.02 89.15
N GLY A 507 42.39 53.54 88.01
CA GLY A 507 41.53 53.39 86.83
C GLY A 507 40.59 52.20 87.04
N THR A 508 39.29 52.45 86.87
CA THR A 508 38.29 51.42 86.57
C THR A 508 38.22 51.22 85.06
#